data_AF-A0A537D3Y1-F1
#
_entry.id   AF-A0A537D3Y1-F1
#
_cell.length_a   1.000
_cell.length_b   1.000
_cell.length_c   1.000
_cell.angle_alpha   90.00
_cell.angle_beta   90.00
_cell.angle_gamma   90.00
#
_symmetry.space_group_name_H-M   'P 1'
#
loop_
_entity.id
_entity.type
_entity.pdbx_description
1 polymer ?
#
loop_
_entity_poly.entity_id
_entity_poly.type
_entity_poly.pdbx_seq_one_letter_code
_entity_poly.pdbx_strand_id
1 'polypeptide(L)' 'FDPDEIDTALAEEGIGCDLRALEPAWREAVGSVLAEATLTLPGGTWMQRGGKKGVHTEHLGHMLATMQWLPRTYRGAEW' A
#
# COMPACT_ATOMS: atom_id res chain seq x y z
N PHE A 1 7.21 4.15 0.87
CA PHE A 1 8.17 5.24 0.58
C PHE A 1 8.85 5.01 -0.78
N ASP A 2 8.09 4.56 -1.78
CA ASP A 2 8.60 4.22 -3.12
C ASP A 2 7.76 4.96 -4.16
N PRO A 3 8.03 6.27 -4.38
CA PRO A 3 7.26 7.06 -5.32
C PRO A 3 7.49 6.60 -6.76
N ASP A 4 6.45 6.60 -7.57
CA ASP A 4 6.56 6.53 -9.03
C ASP A 4 6.54 7.93 -9.67
N GLU A 5 6.55 7.95 -11.00
CA GLU A 5 6.58 9.18 -11.77
C GLU A 5 5.33 10.05 -11.53
N ILE A 6 4.18 9.41 -11.30
CA ILE A 6 2.90 10.09 -11.03
C ILE A 6 2.92 10.71 -9.64
N ASP A 7 3.38 9.97 -8.63
CA ASP A 7 3.50 10.49 -7.27
C ASP A 7 4.42 11.72 -7.21
N THR A 8 5.55 11.63 -7.91
CA THR A 8 6.57 12.70 -7.92
C THR A 8 6.00 13.96 -8.56
N ALA A 9 5.39 13.83 -9.75
CA ALA A 9 4.79 14.97 -10.45
C ALA A 9 3.68 15.64 -9.62
N LEU A 10 2.78 14.85 -9.02
CA LEU A 10 1.70 15.40 -8.21
C LEU A 10 2.19 16.03 -6.90
N ALA A 11 3.26 15.51 -6.30
CA ALA A 11 3.88 16.11 -5.12
C ALA A 11 4.52 17.47 -5.45
N GLU A 12 5.17 17.60 -6.61
CA GLU A 12 5.75 18.87 -7.09
C GLU A 12 4.67 19.93 -7.36
N GLU A 13 3.50 19.52 -7.83
CA GLU A 13 2.34 20.40 -8.02
C GLU A 13 1.58 20.72 -6.71
N GLY A 14 1.99 20.12 -5.58
CA GLY A 14 1.31 20.31 -4.29
C GLY A 14 -0.08 19.65 -4.19
N ILE A 15 -0.40 18.74 -5.11
CA ILE A 15 -1.64 17.96 -5.14
C ILE A 15 -1.47 16.66 -4.35
N GLY A 16 -0.37 15.95 -4.62
CA GLY A 16 0.04 14.74 -3.93
C GLY A 16 0.95 15.03 -2.74
N CYS A 17 1.34 13.98 -2.02
CA CYS A 17 2.35 14.07 -0.97
C CYS A 17 3.66 13.41 -1.42
N ASP A 18 4.81 13.94 -0.99
CA ASP A 18 6.09 13.25 -1.20
C ASP A 18 6.15 12.00 -0.32
N LEU A 19 5.98 10.84 -0.95
CA LEU A 19 5.98 9.55 -0.26
C LEU A 19 7.30 9.23 0.45
N ARG A 20 8.43 9.86 0.12
CA ARG A 20 9.71 9.65 0.82
C ARG A 20 9.73 10.40 2.15
N ALA A 21 9.10 11.57 2.20
CA ALA A 21 9.01 12.37 3.42
C ALA A 21 8.16 11.71 4.51
N LEU A 22 7.31 10.74 4.16
CA LEU A 22 6.52 9.96 5.11
C LEU A 22 7.34 8.93 5.89
N GLU A 23 8.52 8.53 5.41
CA GLU A 23 9.30 7.45 6.00
C GLU A 23 9.73 7.71 7.45
N PRO A 24 10.31 8.87 7.80
CA PRO A 24 10.78 9.10 9.16
C PRO A 24 9.64 9.06 10.18
N ALA A 25 8.53 9.74 9.90
CA ALA A 25 7.38 9.80 10.79
C ALA A 25 6.72 8.42 10.97
N TRP A 26 6.62 7.64 9.89
CA TRP A 26 6.11 6.26 9.99
C TRP A 26 7.04 5.37 10.81
N ARG A 27 8.36 5.46 10.60
CA ARG A 27 9.35 4.68 11.36
C ARG A 27 9.31 5.00 12.85
N GLU A 28 9.18 6.28 13.20
CA GLU A 28 9.04 6.71 14.59
C GLU A 28 7.78 6.12 15.21
N ALA A 29 6.62 6.27 14.55
CA ALA A 29 5.35 5.77 15.05
C ALA A 29 5.37 4.24 15.26
N VAL A 30 5.79 3.49 14.25
CA VAL A 30 5.87 2.02 14.33
C VAL A 30 6.93 1.57 15.35
N GLY A 31 8.08 2.23 15.37
CA GLY A 31 9.16 1.94 16.32
C GLY A 31 8.71 2.15 17.77
N SER A 32 8.00 3.24 18.05
CA SER A 32 7.45 3.51 19.39
C SER A 32 6.46 2.43 19.83
N VAL A 33 5.53 2.03 18.95
CA VAL A 33 4.54 0.99 19.27
C VAL A 33 5.21 -0.37 19.52
N LEU A 34 6.22 -0.74 18.72
CA LEU A 34 6.96 -1.99 18.93
C LEU A 34 7.75 -1.96 20.24
N ALA A 35 8.38 -0.83 20.56
CA ALA A 35 9.11 -0.66 21.83
C ALA A 35 8.17 -0.78 23.04
N GLU A 36 7.00 -0.14 22.99
CA GLU A 36 5.95 -0.27 24.02
C GLU A 36 5.49 -1.72 24.16
N ALA A 37 5.34 -2.42 23.04
CA ALA A 37 5.01 -3.85 23.01
C ALA A 37 6.16 -4.78 23.41
N THR A 38 7.33 -4.25 23.79
CA THR A 38 8.55 -5.03 24.11
C THR A 38 9.08 -5.89 22.95
N LEU A 39 8.78 -5.49 21.71
CA LEU A 39 9.19 -6.17 20.49
C LEU A 39 10.37 -5.46 19.82
N THR A 40 11.22 -6.25 19.15
CA THR A 40 12.31 -5.74 18.34
C THR A 40 11.85 -5.49 16.92
N LEU A 41 12.15 -4.31 16.37
CA LEU A 41 11.93 -4.03 14.96
C LEU A 41 12.78 -4.98 14.09
N PRO A 42 12.18 -5.71 13.14
CA PRO A 42 12.94 -6.52 12.19
C PRO A 42 13.91 -5.65 11.39
N GLY A 43 15.10 -6.19 11.10
CA GLY A 43 16.11 -5.49 10.29
C GLY A 43 15.60 -5.13 8.88
N GLY A 44 16.31 -4.21 8.22
CA GLY A 44 16.00 -3.79 6.85
C GLY A 44 16.19 -4.92 5.85
N THR A 45 15.12 -5.68 5.61
CA THR A 45 15.05 -6.71 4.58
C THR A 45 14.50 -6.12 3.28
N TRP A 46 14.50 -6.94 2.24
CA TRP A 46 13.86 -6.62 0.98
C TRP A 46 12.37 -6.32 1.18
N MET A 47 11.88 -5.25 0.54
CA MET A 47 10.46 -4.87 0.55
C MET A 47 9.81 -5.25 -0.77
N GLN A 48 8.67 -5.94 -0.70
CA GLN A 48 7.82 -6.21 -1.87
C GLN A 48 7.35 -4.91 -2.52
N ARG A 49 7.38 -4.87 -3.85
CA ARG A 49 6.99 -3.72 -4.68
C ARG A 49 6.19 -4.21 -5.90
N GLY A 50 5.52 -3.29 -6.58
CA GLY A 50 4.81 -3.59 -7.84
C GLY A 50 3.30 -3.42 -7.80
N GLY A 51 2.69 -3.38 -6.60
CA GLY A 51 1.23 -3.25 -6.46
C GLY A 51 0.64 -2.01 -7.15
N LYS A 52 1.32 -0.86 -7.08
CA LYS A 52 0.92 0.36 -7.80
C LYS A 52 0.96 0.23 -9.33
N LYS A 53 1.75 -0.73 -9.84
CA LYS A 53 1.93 -1.01 -11.28
C LYS A 53 1.09 -2.23 -11.74
N GLY A 54 0.14 -2.67 -10.93
CA GLY A 54 -0.70 -3.84 -11.24
C GLY A 54 -0.02 -5.19 -11.08
N VAL A 55 1.21 -5.23 -10.54
CA VAL A 55 1.94 -6.47 -10.26
C VAL A 55 1.69 -6.85 -8.81
N HIS A 56 0.71 -7.72 -8.61
CA HIS A 56 0.27 -8.17 -7.28
C HIS A 56 0.79 -9.56 -6.97
N THR A 57 0.77 -9.92 -5.68
CA THR A 57 0.97 -11.31 -5.25
C THR A 57 -0.21 -12.18 -5.68
N GLU A 58 -0.06 -13.50 -5.54
CA GLU A 58 -1.12 -14.48 -5.83
C GLU A 58 -2.40 -14.26 -5.01
N HIS A 59 -2.31 -13.53 -3.90
CA HIS A 59 -3.44 -13.30 -3.00
C HIS A 59 -4.53 -12.41 -3.61
N LEU A 60 -4.18 -11.40 -4.42
CA LEU A 60 -5.19 -10.43 -4.88
C LEU A 60 -6.22 -11.07 -5.81
N GLY A 61 -5.80 -12.00 -6.67
CA GLY A 61 -6.70 -12.70 -7.58
C GLY A 61 -7.82 -13.42 -6.84
N HIS A 62 -7.48 -14.13 -5.76
CA HIS A 62 -8.46 -14.83 -4.92
C HIS A 62 -9.42 -13.86 -4.22
N MET A 63 -8.89 -12.77 -3.65
CA MET A 63 -9.73 -11.76 -2.98
C MET A 63 -10.72 -11.11 -3.95
N LEU A 64 -10.28 -10.72 -5.15
CA LEU A 64 -11.15 -10.11 -6.15
C LEU A 64 -12.18 -11.10 -6.70
N ALA A 65 -11.82 -12.38 -6.86
CA ALA A 65 -12.77 -13.41 -7.28
C ALA A 65 -13.95 -13.52 -6.30
N THR A 66 -13.68 -13.51 -4.99
CA THR A 66 -14.73 -13.51 -3.96
C THR A 66 -15.49 -12.19 -3.94
N MET A 67 -14.79 -11.06 -3.87
CA MET A 67 -15.39 -9.73 -3.76
C MET A 67 -16.31 -9.40 -4.95
N GLN A 68 -15.90 -9.80 -6.15
CA GLN A 68 -16.56 -9.41 -7.39
C GLN A 68 -17.48 -10.49 -7.94
N TRP A 69 -17.69 -11.60 -7.22
CA TRP A 69 -18.53 -12.70 -7.69
C TRP A 69 -19.93 -12.21 -8.07
N LEU A 70 -20.66 -11.62 -7.11
CA LEU A 70 -22.04 -11.18 -7.31
C LEU A 70 -22.20 -10.19 -8.48
N PRO A 71 -21.46 -9.05 -8.55
CA PRO A 71 -21.61 -8.11 -9.66
C PRO A 71 -21.11 -8.67 -11.01
N ARG A 72 -20.19 -9.66 -11.02
CA ARG A 72 -19.77 -10.32 -12.26
C ARG A 72 -20.78 -11.34 -12.77
N THR A 73 -21.50 -12.01 -11.86
CA THR A 73 -22.55 -12.97 -12.19
C THR A 73 -23.84 -12.27 -12.63
N TYR A 74 -24.27 -11.22 -11.92
CA TYR A 74 -25.51 -10.49 -12.19
C TYR A 74 -25.21 -9.08 -12.69
N ARG A 75 -24.76 -8.96 -13.94
CA ARG A 75 -24.40 -7.67 -14.54
C ARG A 75 -25.63 -6.78 -14.72
N GLY A 76 -25.51 -5.52 -14.31
CA GLY A 76 -26.58 -4.51 -14.46
C GLY A 76 -27.68 -4.58 -13.40
N ALA A 77 -27.56 -5.45 -12.40
CA ALA A 77 -28.42 -5.43 -11.23
C ALA A 77 -28.14 -4.20 -10.36
N GLU A 78 -29.19 -3.62 -9.78
CA GLU A 78 -29.12 -2.51 -8.83
C GLU A 78 -29.16 -3.05 -7.40
N TRP A 79 -28.30 -2.51 -6.54
CA TRP A 79 -28.13 -2.87 -5.13
C TRP A 79 -27.92 -1.63 -4.28
#